data_AF-A0A4R5WS27-F1
#
_entry.id   AF-A0A4R5WS27-F1
#
_cell.length_a   1.000
_cell.length_b   1.000
_cell.length_c   1.000
_cell.angle_alpha   90.00
_cell.angle_beta   90.00
_cell.angle_gamma   90.00
#
_symmetry.space_group_name_H-M   'P 1'
#
loop_
_entity.id
_entity.type
_entity.pdbx_description
1 polymer ?
#
loop_
_entity_poly.entity_id
_entity_poly.type
_entity_poly.pdbx_seq_one_letter_code
_entity_poly.pdbx_strand_id
1 'polypeptide(L)'
;MTYPGTTPAKYSDQLTDWLVGAGYTHCFFVAGGNIMHLLDSMRTRMTCVPFVHEVGAAIAVEYFNASREEGTGRALALVTAGPGITNALTGIAGAWQESRELLVLGGQVKSTDLSRGALRQRGIQEIDGVELVSSLTKRALRIERPISRDVVLDAVLDGRTPRQGPVFLECCLDAQAAPPLPGQPPAAIPEAVPLPEVPVADAERAVALIRESERPVFLIGGGVSRNAVRALGQRAVAAGIPLMTTWNGADRVPTEHPLYAGRPNTWGQRAANILVQQADLVVAVGTRLGLQQTGFAWEEFAPVGRVIQVDIDAAELAKGHPRVDLPLLGDADQFLSSLYGSDLGDPARWQTWREFIASVRAELPLNDPQNVTAPGYVDPYEFAMRLAEVAQPDAILLPGSSGGSFSVGMQALQLRAEQKIVTDKSLASMGYGLSGAIGAALANPERQVLLSEGDGGFAQNLQELGTLAATGANLKVFVLDNNGYASIRMTQRNYFGGAWVGCDAQTGLGLPDWEILARAYGIPFARLDSETGLDATPLQELLNDRGPALVVVPIDPDQTYYPKISSAVQADGSMKSNPLHRMSPDLPADVEERVTVHLRAAVPQG
;
A
#
# COMPACT_ATOMS: atom_id res chain seq x y z
N MET A 1 -17.19 -13.33 20.16
CA MET A 1 -17.37 -14.53 21.00
C MET A 1 -16.65 -14.29 22.32
N THR A 2 -17.37 -14.30 23.44
CA THR A 2 -16.77 -14.22 24.78
C THR A 2 -16.16 -15.58 25.13
N TYR A 3 -14.83 -15.66 25.12
CA TYR A 3 -14.12 -16.86 25.55
C TYR A 3 -14.31 -17.06 27.06
N PRO A 4 -14.71 -18.26 27.52
CA PRO A 4 -14.77 -18.55 28.95
C PRO A 4 -13.34 -18.49 29.50
N GLY A 5 -13.08 -17.50 30.36
CA GLY A 5 -11.75 -17.20 30.89
C GLY A 5 -11.18 -18.36 31.70
N THR A 6 -10.34 -19.18 31.08
CA THR A 6 -9.44 -20.08 31.80
C THR A 6 -8.35 -19.22 32.44
N THR A 7 -8.20 -19.31 33.76
CA THR A 7 -7.11 -18.67 34.49
C THR A 7 -5.76 -18.97 33.80
N PRO A 8 -4.93 -17.95 33.48
CA PRO A 8 -3.64 -18.16 32.83
C PRO A 8 -2.78 -19.15 33.62
N ALA A 9 -2.26 -20.19 32.98
CA ALA A 9 -1.37 -21.16 33.62
C ALA A 9 0.12 -20.77 33.51
N LYS A 10 0.46 -20.05 32.44
CA LYS A 10 1.81 -19.56 32.11
C LYS A 10 1.75 -18.12 31.58
N TYR A 11 2.88 -17.44 31.53
CA TYR A 11 2.98 -16.04 31.11
C TYR A 11 2.52 -15.84 29.67
N SER A 12 2.79 -16.79 28.76
CA SER A 12 2.29 -16.74 27.38
C SER A 12 0.76 -16.74 27.28
N ASP A 13 0.05 -17.40 28.19
CA ASP A 13 -1.42 -17.32 28.27
C ASP A 13 -1.86 -15.91 28.62
N GLN A 14 -1.25 -15.36 29.67
CA GLN A 14 -1.55 -14.03 30.19
C GLN A 14 -1.22 -12.93 29.16
N LEU A 15 -0.07 -13.01 28.50
CA LEU A 15 0.32 -12.12 27.41
C LEU A 15 -0.69 -12.17 26.26
N THR A 16 -1.14 -13.37 25.89
CA THR A 16 -2.15 -13.54 24.84
C THR A 16 -3.49 -12.92 25.26
N ASP A 17 -3.92 -13.12 26.51
CA ASP A 17 -5.15 -12.51 27.01
C ASP A 17 -5.09 -10.97 26.99
N TRP A 18 -3.92 -10.37 27.26
CA TRP A 18 -3.72 -8.92 27.13
C TRP A 18 -3.85 -8.45 25.69
N LEU A 19 -3.27 -9.19 24.73
CA LEU A 19 -3.37 -8.86 23.31
C LEU A 19 -4.81 -9.05 22.78
N VAL A 20 -5.53 -10.07 23.24
CA VAL A 20 -6.97 -10.22 22.95
C VAL A 20 -7.75 -9.03 23.51
N GLY A 21 -7.45 -8.61 24.75
CA GLY A 21 -8.01 -7.38 25.34
C GLY A 21 -7.70 -6.12 24.52
N ALA A 22 -6.53 -6.06 23.88
CA ALA A 22 -6.12 -5.00 22.97
C ALA A 22 -6.75 -5.09 21.55
N GLY A 23 -7.59 -6.10 21.30
CA GLY A 23 -8.33 -6.28 20.05
C GLY A 23 -7.64 -7.16 19.00
N TYR A 24 -6.55 -7.85 19.35
CA TYR A 24 -5.96 -8.86 18.48
C TYR A 24 -6.81 -10.13 18.49
N THR A 25 -7.20 -10.56 17.30
CA THR A 25 -8.14 -11.67 17.09
C THR A 25 -7.54 -12.77 16.22
N HIS A 26 -6.51 -12.43 15.43
CA HIS A 26 -5.84 -13.32 14.50
C HIS A 26 -4.34 -13.36 14.76
N CYS A 27 -3.75 -14.53 14.56
CA CYS A 27 -2.31 -14.77 14.63
C CYS A 27 -1.87 -15.49 13.35
N PHE A 28 -1.03 -14.86 12.54
CA PHE A 28 -0.47 -15.46 11.33
C PHE A 28 0.95 -15.92 11.63
N PHE A 29 1.25 -17.20 11.40
CA PHE A 29 2.44 -17.79 11.99
C PHE A 29 3.13 -18.81 11.09
N VAL A 30 4.43 -18.97 11.33
CA VAL A 30 5.19 -20.18 10.98
C VAL A 30 5.62 -20.84 12.29
N ALA A 31 5.29 -22.11 12.47
CA ALA A 31 5.56 -22.82 13.73
C ALA A 31 7.07 -22.99 13.97
N GLY A 32 7.50 -22.86 15.22
CA GLY A 32 8.89 -23.14 15.61
C GLY A 32 9.06 -23.36 17.11
N GLY A 33 10.16 -24.01 17.49
CA GLY A 33 10.40 -24.42 18.87
C GLY A 33 10.49 -23.24 19.85
N ASN A 34 11.06 -22.11 19.41
CA ASN A 34 11.24 -20.94 20.26
C ASN A 34 9.97 -20.10 20.46
N ILE A 35 8.83 -20.48 19.87
CA ILE A 35 7.50 -19.89 20.11
C ILE A 35 6.48 -20.92 20.59
N MET A 36 6.89 -22.14 20.95
CA MET A 36 5.96 -23.25 21.21
C MET A 36 4.94 -22.93 22.31
N HIS A 37 5.33 -22.18 23.33
CA HIS A 37 4.42 -21.79 24.41
C HIS A 37 3.45 -20.69 23.97
N LEU A 38 3.93 -19.69 23.21
CA LEU A 38 3.10 -18.63 22.62
C LEU A 38 2.05 -19.21 21.66
N LEU A 39 2.48 -20.07 20.73
CA LEU A 39 1.56 -20.69 19.76
C LEU A 39 0.50 -21.54 20.45
N ASP A 40 0.89 -22.32 21.47
CA ASP A 40 -0.04 -23.10 22.28
C ASP A 40 -1.05 -22.23 23.06
N SER A 41 -0.64 -21.04 23.51
CA SER A 41 -1.55 -20.08 24.15
C SER A 41 -2.48 -19.40 23.15
N MET A 42 -1.98 -19.05 21.96
CA MET A 42 -2.72 -18.36 20.92
C MET A 42 -3.77 -19.23 20.24
N ARG A 43 -3.47 -20.52 19.98
CA ARG A 43 -4.41 -21.44 19.33
C ARG A 43 -5.73 -21.63 20.08
N THR A 44 -5.78 -21.32 21.38
CA THR A 44 -6.99 -21.43 22.20
C THR A 44 -7.70 -20.10 22.41
N ARG A 45 -7.15 -18.97 21.92
CA ARG A 45 -7.61 -17.60 22.21
C ARG A 45 -7.80 -16.73 20.97
N MET A 46 -7.18 -17.08 19.85
CA MET A 46 -7.20 -16.35 18.59
C MET A 46 -7.38 -17.32 17.42
N THR A 47 -7.86 -16.81 16.29
CA THR A 47 -7.81 -17.54 15.02
C THR A 47 -6.36 -17.59 14.54
N CYS A 48 -5.75 -18.78 14.56
CA CYS A 48 -4.38 -18.97 14.12
C CYS A 48 -4.32 -19.49 12.69
N VAL A 49 -3.64 -18.77 11.79
CA VAL A 49 -3.51 -19.13 10.38
C VAL A 49 -2.04 -19.45 10.07
N PRO A 50 -1.73 -20.70 9.68
CA PRO A 50 -0.37 -21.06 9.29
C PRO A 50 -0.02 -20.48 7.91
N PHE A 51 1.17 -19.94 7.80
CA PHE A 51 1.82 -19.55 6.55
C PHE A 51 2.98 -20.49 6.26
N VAL A 52 3.39 -20.57 4.99
CA VAL A 52 4.54 -21.40 4.62
C VAL A 52 5.86 -20.69 4.90
N HIS A 53 5.90 -19.36 4.77
CA HIS A 53 7.10 -18.55 5.02
C HIS A 53 6.79 -17.31 5.87
N GLU A 54 7.72 -16.89 6.73
CA GLU A 54 7.51 -15.79 7.69
C GLU A 54 7.31 -14.43 7.00
N VAL A 55 7.93 -14.23 5.85
CA VAL A 55 7.69 -13.04 5.03
C VAL A 55 6.22 -12.94 4.62
N GLY A 56 5.60 -14.06 4.25
CA GLY A 56 4.21 -14.12 3.85
C GLY A 56 3.28 -13.83 5.02
N ALA A 57 3.58 -14.39 6.20
CA ALA A 57 2.85 -14.09 7.43
C ALA A 57 2.89 -12.59 7.78
N ALA A 58 4.08 -11.96 7.75
CA ALA A 58 4.24 -10.54 8.07
C ALA A 58 3.47 -9.64 7.09
N ILE A 59 3.58 -9.90 5.79
CA ILE A 59 2.87 -9.14 4.73
C ILE A 59 1.35 -9.34 4.85
N ALA A 60 0.89 -10.56 5.11
CA ALA A 60 -0.54 -10.83 5.28
C ALA A 60 -1.11 -10.08 6.49
N VAL A 61 -0.39 -9.98 7.61
CA VAL A 61 -0.82 -9.20 8.78
C VAL A 61 -0.93 -7.72 8.45
N GLU A 62 0.06 -7.17 7.76
CA GLU A 62 0.06 -5.77 7.32
C GLU A 62 -1.20 -5.46 6.50
N TYR A 63 -1.53 -6.30 5.51
CA TYR A 63 -2.71 -6.09 4.65
C TYR A 63 -4.03 -6.41 5.36
N PHE A 64 -4.05 -7.39 6.25
CA PHE A 64 -5.21 -7.64 7.13
C PHE A 64 -5.55 -6.36 7.91
N ASN A 65 -4.55 -5.79 8.58
CA ASN A 65 -4.73 -4.59 9.41
C ASN A 65 -5.03 -3.32 8.59
N ALA A 66 -4.50 -3.20 7.36
CA ALA A 66 -4.75 -2.04 6.50
C ALA A 66 -6.11 -2.06 5.77
N SER A 67 -6.68 -3.26 5.56
CA SER A 67 -7.92 -3.44 4.78
C SER A 67 -9.17 -3.61 5.64
N ARG A 68 -9.01 -4.05 6.89
CA ARG A 68 -10.12 -4.29 7.83
C ARG A 68 -10.93 -3.03 8.09
N GLU A 69 -12.17 -3.24 8.51
CA GLU A 69 -12.96 -2.18 9.12
C GLU A 69 -12.53 -1.97 10.58
N GLU A 70 -12.81 -0.78 11.11
CA GLU A 70 -12.60 -0.53 12.53
C GLU A 70 -13.52 -1.42 13.37
N GLY A 71 -13.03 -1.92 14.50
CA GLY A 71 -13.78 -2.82 15.37
C GLY A 71 -13.87 -4.30 14.93
N THR A 72 -13.41 -4.70 13.73
CA THR A 72 -13.49 -6.10 13.28
C THR A 72 -12.33 -7.00 13.74
N GLY A 73 -11.48 -6.49 14.64
CA GLY A 73 -10.32 -7.19 15.19
C GLY A 73 -9.03 -6.99 14.40
N ARG A 74 -7.89 -7.29 15.02
CA ARG A 74 -6.53 -7.10 14.44
C ARG A 74 -5.82 -8.44 14.27
N ALA A 75 -4.81 -8.46 13.41
CA ALA A 75 -3.88 -9.56 13.27
C ALA A 75 -2.48 -9.18 13.81
N LEU A 76 -1.75 -10.19 14.28
CA LEU A 76 -0.32 -10.12 14.58
C LEU A 76 0.43 -11.23 13.85
N ALA A 77 1.72 -11.03 13.61
CA ALA A 77 2.61 -12.06 13.09
C ALA A 77 3.32 -12.76 14.25
N LEU A 78 3.41 -14.09 14.23
CA LEU A 78 4.17 -14.89 15.20
C LEU A 78 5.26 -15.68 14.47
N VAL A 79 6.52 -15.38 14.80
CA VAL A 79 7.70 -15.97 14.15
C VAL A 79 8.67 -16.54 15.19
N THR A 80 9.34 -17.64 14.85
CA THR A 80 10.36 -18.23 15.73
C THR A 80 11.66 -17.41 15.76
N ALA A 81 12.57 -17.75 16.67
CA ALA A 81 13.91 -17.15 16.74
C ALA A 81 14.71 -17.35 15.44
N GLY A 82 15.79 -16.59 15.28
CA GLY A 82 16.77 -16.83 14.23
C GLY A 82 16.18 -16.66 12.83
N PRO A 83 16.10 -17.75 12.03
CA PRO A 83 15.59 -17.66 10.66
C PRO A 83 14.18 -17.07 10.57
N GLY A 84 13.33 -17.29 11.58
CA GLY A 84 11.96 -16.76 11.55
C GLY A 84 11.92 -15.23 11.54
N ILE A 85 12.78 -14.59 12.35
CA ILE A 85 12.92 -13.14 12.38
C ILE A 85 13.58 -12.63 11.11
N THR A 86 14.68 -13.25 10.67
CA THR A 86 15.41 -12.79 9.47
C THR A 86 14.56 -12.91 8.20
N ASN A 87 13.70 -13.92 8.11
CA ASN A 87 12.76 -14.09 7.00
C ASN A 87 11.64 -13.03 7.00
N ALA A 88 11.22 -12.55 8.18
CA ALA A 88 10.16 -11.55 8.30
C ALA A 88 10.61 -10.11 7.99
N LEU A 89 11.93 -9.84 7.93
CA LEU A 89 12.49 -8.48 7.82
C LEU A 89 11.92 -7.67 6.66
N THR A 90 11.72 -8.29 5.49
CA THR A 90 11.17 -7.60 4.33
C THR A 90 9.75 -7.11 4.59
N GLY A 91 8.90 -7.95 5.19
CA GLY A 91 7.53 -7.57 5.60
C GLY A 91 7.52 -6.43 6.62
N ILE A 92 8.44 -6.46 7.60
CA ILE A 92 8.62 -5.38 8.59
C ILE A 92 9.03 -4.08 7.89
N ALA A 93 9.98 -4.14 6.96
CA ALA A 93 10.47 -2.97 6.23
C ALA A 93 9.38 -2.32 5.36
N GLY A 94 8.54 -3.12 4.67
CA GLY A 94 7.43 -2.57 3.87
C GLY A 94 6.41 -1.86 4.75
N ALA A 95 5.94 -2.51 5.82
CA ALA A 95 5.02 -1.91 6.78
C ALA A 95 5.57 -0.60 7.41
N TRP A 96 6.88 -0.54 7.70
CA TRP A 96 7.53 0.70 8.15
C TRP A 96 7.47 1.82 7.11
N GLN A 97 7.87 1.54 5.86
CA GLN A 97 7.87 2.56 4.81
C GLN A 97 6.47 3.01 4.41
N GLU A 98 5.49 2.12 4.48
CA GLU A 98 4.09 2.39 4.19
C GLU A 98 3.32 2.99 5.37
N SER A 99 4.00 3.20 6.52
CA SER A 99 3.41 3.73 7.76
C SER A 99 2.19 2.91 8.22
N ARG A 100 2.35 1.59 8.29
CA ARG A 100 1.28 0.64 8.64
C ARG A 100 1.54 -0.06 9.97
N GLU A 101 0.46 -0.30 10.69
CA GLU A 101 0.48 -1.08 11.91
C GLU A 101 0.81 -2.56 11.65
N LEU A 102 1.88 -3.03 12.27
CA LEU A 102 2.30 -4.43 12.25
C LEU A 102 2.88 -4.81 13.62
N LEU A 103 2.21 -5.71 14.34
CA LEU A 103 2.80 -6.32 15.54
C LEU A 103 3.44 -7.65 15.15
N VAL A 104 4.75 -7.78 15.38
CA VAL A 104 5.48 -9.04 15.23
C VAL A 104 5.91 -9.52 16.62
N LEU A 105 5.46 -10.73 16.99
CA LEU A 105 5.96 -11.45 18.15
C LEU A 105 7.01 -12.46 17.69
N GLY A 106 8.23 -12.25 18.15
CA GLY A 106 9.35 -13.16 17.95
C GLY A 106 9.54 -14.11 19.13
N GLY A 107 9.87 -15.36 18.85
CA GLY A 107 10.47 -16.25 19.84
C GLY A 107 11.96 -15.98 19.99
N GLN A 108 12.53 -16.35 21.13
CA GLN A 108 13.96 -16.37 21.35
C GLN A 108 14.35 -17.59 22.18
N VAL A 109 15.63 -17.97 22.14
CA VAL A 109 16.19 -18.99 23.03
C VAL A 109 15.94 -18.66 24.50
N LYS A 110 16.20 -19.60 25.41
CA LYS A 110 16.09 -19.32 26.84
C LYS A 110 16.99 -18.15 27.23
N SER A 111 16.55 -17.33 28.18
CA SER A 111 17.30 -16.17 28.66
C SER A 111 18.72 -16.53 29.13
N THR A 112 18.91 -17.74 29.67
CA THR A 112 20.21 -18.29 30.11
C THR A 112 21.13 -18.72 28.97
N ASP A 113 20.56 -18.97 27.80
CA ASP A 113 21.25 -19.44 26.60
C ASP A 113 21.62 -18.28 25.68
N LEU A 114 21.14 -17.07 25.97
CA LEU A 114 21.52 -15.86 25.26
C LEU A 114 23.04 -15.66 25.29
N SER A 115 23.59 -15.41 24.11
CA SER A 115 24.88 -14.82 23.88
C SER A 115 24.91 -13.41 24.49
N ARG A 116 26.07 -13.05 25.04
CA ARG A 116 26.31 -11.73 25.64
C ARG A 116 27.67 -11.21 25.19
N GLY A 117 27.79 -9.89 25.05
CA GLY A 117 29.03 -9.25 24.60
C GLY A 117 29.31 -9.52 23.12
N ALA A 118 30.57 -9.85 22.79
CA ALA A 118 31.01 -10.00 21.40
C ALA A 118 30.78 -11.41 20.80
N LEU A 119 30.21 -12.34 21.55
CA LEU A 119 29.95 -13.70 21.06
C LEU A 119 28.80 -13.67 20.03
N ARG A 120 29.01 -14.31 18.88
CA ARG A 120 28.02 -14.30 17.78
C ARG A 120 26.78 -15.14 18.07
N GLN A 121 26.94 -16.25 18.77
CA GLN A 121 25.85 -17.18 19.06
C GLN A 121 26.21 -18.10 20.23
N ARG A 122 25.24 -18.37 21.10
CA ARG A 122 25.31 -19.39 22.16
C ARG A 122 24.11 -20.32 22.10
N GLY A 123 22.90 -19.78 21.92
CA GLY A 123 21.67 -20.54 21.79
C GLY A 123 21.43 -21.08 20.36
N ILE A 124 20.69 -22.18 20.25
CA ILE A 124 20.34 -22.75 18.94
C ILE A 124 19.33 -21.84 18.24
N GLN A 125 19.61 -21.48 16.99
CA GLN A 125 18.84 -20.49 16.22
C GLN A 125 18.84 -19.09 16.86
N GLU A 126 19.78 -18.78 17.75
CA GLU A 126 19.88 -17.44 18.30
C GLU A 126 20.40 -16.46 17.23
N ILE A 127 19.75 -15.30 17.15
CA ILE A 127 20.20 -14.06 16.51
C ILE A 127 19.64 -12.89 17.32
N ASP A 128 20.30 -11.72 17.33
CA ASP A 128 19.75 -10.54 18.01
C ASP A 128 18.63 -9.90 17.19
N GLY A 129 17.39 -10.36 17.40
CA GLY A 129 16.23 -9.87 16.66
C GLY A 129 15.94 -8.40 16.91
N VAL A 130 16.10 -7.93 18.15
CA VAL A 130 15.86 -6.52 18.53
C VAL A 130 16.81 -5.59 17.80
N GLU A 131 18.11 -5.93 17.75
CA GLU A 131 19.11 -5.13 17.03
C GLU A 131 18.77 -5.07 15.53
N LEU A 132 18.46 -6.22 14.92
CA LEU A 132 18.15 -6.32 13.49
C LEU A 132 16.98 -5.44 13.03
N VAL A 133 15.94 -5.30 13.86
CA VAL A 133 14.70 -4.58 13.49
C VAL A 133 14.63 -3.16 14.05
N SER A 134 15.61 -2.73 14.84
CA SER A 134 15.59 -1.45 15.56
C SER A 134 15.40 -0.23 14.65
N SER A 135 15.89 -0.27 13.41
CA SER A 135 15.74 0.80 12.41
C SER A 135 14.44 0.71 11.60
N LEU A 136 13.66 -0.36 11.78
CA LEU A 136 12.45 -0.69 11.01
C LEU A 136 11.20 -0.76 11.89
N THR A 137 11.30 -0.37 13.16
CA THR A 137 10.21 -0.48 14.13
C THR A 137 10.12 0.79 14.96
N LYS A 138 8.90 1.12 15.40
CA LYS A 138 8.65 2.16 16.42
C LYS A 138 9.18 1.72 17.78
N ARG A 139 9.08 0.42 18.05
CA ARG A 139 9.57 -0.21 19.28
C ARG A 139 10.05 -1.63 18.98
N ALA A 140 11.21 -1.97 19.52
CA ALA A 140 11.73 -3.34 19.60
C ALA A 140 12.11 -3.66 21.05
N LEU A 141 11.60 -4.76 21.60
CA LEU A 141 11.82 -5.14 23.01
C LEU A 141 12.09 -6.63 23.16
N ARG A 142 13.15 -6.98 23.91
CA ARG A 142 13.42 -8.37 24.34
C ARG A 142 12.85 -8.61 25.74
N ILE A 143 11.98 -9.61 25.85
CA ILE A 143 11.36 -10.09 27.07
C ILE A 143 12.14 -11.33 27.55
N GLU A 144 13.16 -11.10 28.37
CA GLU A 144 13.97 -12.17 28.98
C GLU A 144 13.31 -12.80 30.21
N ARG A 145 12.37 -12.08 30.83
CA ARG A 145 11.55 -12.51 31.96
C ARG A 145 10.17 -11.85 31.87
N PRO A 146 9.12 -12.40 32.50
CA PRO A 146 7.80 -11.78 32.53
C PRO A 146 7.85 -10.28 32.87
N ILE A 147 7.25 -9.46 32.01
CA ILE A 147 7.06 -8.01 32.19
C ILE A 147 5.58 -7.68 32.35
N SER A 148 5.27 -6.53 32.96
CA SER A 148 3.89 -6.13 33.24
C SER A 148 3.09 -5.86 31.98
N ARG A 149 1.76 -5.95 32.12
CA ARG A 149 0.80 -5.63 31.06
C ARG A 149 1.04 -4.24 30.49
N ASP A 150 1.26 -3.26 31.36
CA ASP A 150 1.35 -1.86 30.95
C ASP A 150 2.57 -1.62 30.06
N VAL A 151 3.70 -2.31 30.29
CA VAL A 151 4.88 -2.23 29.40
C VAL A 151 4.59 -2.84 28.03
N VAL A 152 3.88 -3.96 27.98
CA VAL A 152 3.49 -4.59 26.71
C VAL A 152 2.52 -3.71 25.94
N LEU A 153 1.48 -3.20 26.60
CA LEU A 153 0.46 -2.38 25.93
C LEU A 153 1.00 -1.01 25.52
N ASP A 154 1.92 -0.42 26.27
CA ASP A 154 2.68 0.78 25.88
C ASP A 154 3.48 0.54 24.60
N ALA A 155 4.24 -0.56 24.53
CA ALA A 155 4.97 -0.93 23.33
C ALA A 155 4.05 -1.17 22.12
N VAL A 156 2.89 -1.81 22.31
CA VAL A 156 1.90 -2.01 21.23
C VAL A 156 1.27 -0.68 20.81
N LEU A 157 1.07 0.25 21.74
CA LEU A 157 0.55 1.58 21.46
C LEU A 157 1.50 2.41 20.58
N ASP A 158 2.82 2.22 20.70
CA ASP A 158 3.82 2.91 19.86
C ASP A 158 3.57 2.68 18.35
N GLY A 159 3.16 1.46 17.96
CA GLY A 159 2.82 1.11 16.58
C GLY A 159 1.54 1.78 16.06
N ARG A 160 0.76 2.37 16.97
CA ARG A 160 -0.53 3.04 16.73
C ARG A 160 -0.48 4.54 16.97
N THR A 161 0.70 5.09 17.25
CA THR A 161 0.91 6.54 17.26
C THR A 161 0.54 7.15 15.90
N PRO A 162 0.24 8.46 15.81
CA PRO A 162 -0.48 9.04 14.68
C PRO A 162 0.08 8.69 13.29
N ARG A 163 1.41 8.62 13.15
CA ARG A 163 2.06 7.91 12.04
C ARG A 163 2.40 6.48 12.46
N GLN A 164 1.59 5.53 12.04
CA GLN A 164 1.71 4.11 12.43
C GLN A 164 3.03 3.48 11.95
N GLY A 165 3.40 2.36 12.57
CA GLY A 165 4.54 1.56 12.14
C GLY A 165 4.68 0.25 12.91
N PRO A 166 5.64 -0.61 12.52
CA PRO A 166 5.84 -1.90 13.15
C PRO A 166 6.31 -1.82 14.61
N VAL A 167 5.89 -2.81 15.40
CA VAL A 167 6.36 -3.09 16.76
C VAL A 167 6.83 -4.54 16.82
N PHE A 168 7.98 -4.76 17.44
CA PHE A 168 8.57 -6.08 17.62
C PHE A 168 8.75 -6.41 19.09
N LEU A 169 8.13 -7.50 19.54
CA LEU A 169 8.33 -8.03 20.89
C LEU A 169 8.93 -9.43 20.79
N GLU A 170 10.13 -9.60 21.32
CA GLU A 170 10.90 -10.84 21.25
C GLU A 170 10.90 -11.54 22.63
N CYS A 171 10.28 -12.71 22.76
CA CYS A 171 10.08 -13.36 24.05
C CYS A 171 10.94 -14.63 24.19
N CYS A 172 11.82 -14.66 25.20
CA CYS A 172 12.65 -15.83 25.50
C CYS A 172 11.77 -17.02 25.91
N LEU A 173 12.18 -18.23 25.51
CA LEU A 173 11.38 -19.44 25.68
C LEU A 173 10.97 -19.72 27.13
N ASP A 174 11.87 -19.48 28.07
CA ASP A 174 11.64 -19.62 29.52
C ASP A 174 10.75 -18.50 30.08
N ALA A 175 10.81 -17.29 29.52
CA ALA A 175 9.87 -16.22 29.86
C ALA A 175 8.44 -16.58 29.43
N GLN A 176 8.26 -17.20 28.26
CA GLN A 176 6.94 -17.66 27.79
C GLN A 176 6.33 -18.72 28.71
N ALA A 177 7.18 -19.61 29.25
CA ALA A 177 6.79 -20.74 30.11
C ALA A 177 6.64 -20.37 31.60
N ALA A 178 7.13 -19.19 32.01
CA ALA A 178 7.13 -18.75 33.40
C ALA A 178 5.70 -18.64 33.97
N PRO A 179 5.52 -18.64 35.31
CA PRO A 179 4.24 -18.36 35.92
C PRO A 179 3.69 -16.98 35.53
N PRO A 180 2.36 -16.81 35.46
CA PRO A 180 1.75 -15.50 35.22
C PRO A 180 2.05 -14.52 36.35
N LEU A 181 2.07 -13.23 36.02
CA LEU A 181 2.22 -12.15 37.00
C LEU A 181 0.92 -11.92 37.77
N PRO A 182 0.95 -11.80 39.12
CA PRO A 182 -0.25 -11.54 39.91
C PRO A 182 -0.78 -10.12 39.67
N GLY A 183 -2.11 -9.96 39.72
CA GLY A 183 -2.75 -8.64 39.65
C GLY A 183 -2.65 -7.95 38.29
N GLN A 184 -2.48 -8.69 37.21
CA GLN A 184 -2.36 -8.16 35.84
C GLN A 184 -3.52 -8.65 34.94
N PRO A 185 -4.77 -8.22 35.18
CA PRO A 185 -5.90 -8.62 34.35
C PRO A 185 -5.79 -8.01 32.94
N PRO A 186 -6.42 -8.63 31.92
CA PRO A 186 -6.55 -8.03 30.60
C PRO A 186 -7.12 -6.63 30.66
N ALA A 187 -6.64 -5.76 29.77
CA ALA A 187 -7.16 -4.41 29.59
C ALA A 187 -7.27 -4.11 28.10
N ALA A 188 -8.15 -3.17 27.78
CA ALA A 188 -8.07 -2.51 26.49
C ALA A 188 -6.69 -1.84 26.37
N ILE A 189 -6.17 -1.81 25.15
CA ILE A 189 -5.07 -0.93 24.82
C ILE A 189 -5.44 0.52 25.18
N PRO A 190 -4.51 1.32 25.75
CA PRO A 190 -4.81 2.71 26.07
C PRO A 190 -5.31 3.47 24.84
N GLU A 191 -6.07 4.54 25.08
CA GLU A 191 -6.46 5.45 24.01
C GLU A 191 -5.20 6.02 23.34
N ALA A 192 -5.27 6.18 22.01
CA ALA A 192 -4.20 6.82 21.26
C ALA A 192 -3.97 8.23 21.80
N VAL A 193 -2.71 8.69 21.75
CA VAL A 193 -2.38 10.08 22.04
C VAL A 193 -3.28 11.00 21.20
N PRO A 194 -3.81 12.09 21.76
CA PRO A 194 -4.59 13.05 20.98
C PRO A 194 -3.84 13.42 19.70
N LEU A 195 -4.54 13.34 18.56
CA LEU A 195 -3.95 13.68 17.29
C LEU A 195 -3.60 15.17 17.29
N PRO A 196 -2.43 15.59 16.77
CA PRO A 196 -2.12 16.99 16.62
C PRO A 196 -3.19 17.67 15.75
N GLU A 197 -3.63 18.84 16.15
CA GLU A 197 -4.61 19.64 15.40
C GLU A 197 -3.89 20.77 14.67
N VAL A 198 -4.34 21.07 13.45
CA VAL A 198 -3.87 22.27 12.74
C VAL A 198 -4.37 23.50 13.48
N PRO A 199 -3.50 24.45 13.88
CA PRO A 199 -3.95 25.67 14.54
C PRO A 199 -4.97 26.45 13.71
N VAL A 200 -6.00 26.99 14.36
CA VAL A 200 -7.10 27.71 13.70
C VAL A 200 -6.58 28.82 12.78
N ALA A 201 -5.61 29.61 13.24
CA ALA A 201 -5.02 30.68 12.44
C ALA A 201 -4.35 30.17 11.15
N ASP A 202 -3.75 28.98 11.18
CA ASP A 202 -3.12 28.38 10.00
C ASP A 202 -4.16 27.75 9.06
N ALA A 203 -5.24 27.17 9.60
CA ALA A 203 -6.38 26.74 8.80
C ALA A 203 -7.06 27.93 8.09
N GLU A 204 -7.22 29.07 8.77
CA GLU A 204 -7.74 30.31 8.18
C GLU A 204 -6.82 30.84 7.07
N ARG A 205 -5.49 30.75 7.24
CA ARG A 205 -4.53 31.06 6.18
C ARG A 205 -4.71 30.15 4.96
N ALA A 206 -4.91 28.86 5.17
CA ALA A 206 -5.20 27.93 4.07
C ALA A 206 -6.50 28.28 3.33
N VAL A 207 -7.57 28.61 4.07
CA VAL A 207 -8.85 29.07 3.50
C VAL A 207 -8.67 30.36 2.69
N ALA A 208 -7.89 31.32 3.19
CA ALA A 208 -7.59 32.55 2.47
C ALA A 208 -6.88 32.29 1.13
N LEU A 209 -5.86 31.42 1.14
CA LEU A 209 -5.15 31.00 -0.08
C LEU A 209 -6.07 30.31 -1.09
N ILE A 210 -6.98 29.45 -0.62
CA ILE A 210 -7.98 28.78 -1.47
C ILE A 210 -8.92 29.81 -2.10
N ARG A 211 -9.40 30.79 -1.34
CA ARG A 211 -10.26 31.87 -1.86
C ARG A 211 -9.53 32.77 -2.85
N GLU A 212 -8.22 32.93 -2.75
CA GLU A 212 -7.43 33.71 -3.72
C GLU A 212 -7.20 32.94 -5.03
N SER A 213 -7.13 31.62 -4.96
CA SER A 213 -6.77 30.73 -6.08
C SER A 213 -7.85 30.64 -7.17
N GLU A 214 -7.40 30.62 -8.43
CA GLU A 214 -8.24 30.41 -9.61
C GLU A 214 -8.21 28.95 -10.11
N ARG A 215 -7.13 28.21 -9.80
CA ARG A 215 -6.91 26.83 -10.23
C ARG A 215 -6.49 25.94 -9.06
N PRO A 216 -7.27 25.85 -7.97
CA PRO A 216 -6.92 24.99 -6.85
C PRO A 216 -7.12 23.52 -7.21
N VAL A 217 -6.30 22.65 -6.61
CA VAL A 217 -6.52 21.21 -6.57
C VAL A 217 -6.25 20.68 -5.17
N PHE A 218 -7.08 19.76 -4.70
CA PHE A 218 -6.81 19.00 -3.47
C PHE A 218 -6.19 17.67 -3.83
N LEU A 219 -5.01 17.38 -3.29
CA LEU A 219 -4.33 16.10 -3.46
C LEU A 219 -4.50 15.27 -2.19
N ILE A 220 -5.43 14.33 -2.23
CA ILE A 220 -5.80 13.48 -1.10
C ILE A 220 -4.88 12.26 -1.01
N GLY A 221 -4.18 12.15 0.12
CA GLY A 221 -3.21 11.10 0.39
C GLY A 221 -3.76 9.88 1.12
N GLY A 222 -2.87 8.92 1.36
CA GLY A 222 -3.19 7.69 2.11
C GLY A 222 -3.47 7.93 3.59
N GLY A 223 -2.98 9.04 4.16
CA GLY A 223 -3.19 9.44 5.54
C GLY A 223 -4.59 10.00 5.83
N VAL A 224 -5.42 10.22 4.80
CA VAL A 224 -6.84 10.56 4.97
C VAL A 224 -7.66 9.27 5.04
N SER A 225 -8.55 9.13 6.01
CA SER A 225 -9.40 7.96 6.12
C SER A 225 -10.52 7.93 5.06
N ARG A 226 -10.99 6.71 4.74
CA ARG A 226 -12.14 6.51 3.82
C ARG A 226 -13.38 7.19 4.38
N ASN A 227 -13.59 7.10 5.70
CA ASN A 227 -14.74 7.69 6.39
C ASN A 227 -14.72 9.21 6.35
N ALA A 228 -13.56 9.84 6.53
CA ALA A 228 -13.46 11.30 6.46
C ALA A 228 -13.86 11.83 5.08
N VAL A 229 -13.34 11.24 4.00
CA VAL A 229 -13.71 11.69 2.64
C VAL A 229 -15.19 11.41 2.34
N ARG A 230 -15.72 10.24 2.71
CA ARG A 230 -17.15 9.93 2.55
C ARG A 230 -18.05 10.91 3.33
N ALA A 231 -17.65 11.31 4.53
CA ALA A 231 -18.40 12.24 5.39
C ALA A 231 -18.44 13.68 4.83
N LEU A 232 -17.58 14.04 3.88
CA LEU A 232 -17.69 15.30 3.15
C LEU A 232 -18.93 15.30 2.25
N GLY A 233 -19.24 14.16 1.61
CA GLY A 233 -20.44 13.96 0.81
C GLY A 233 -20.70 15.10 -0.17
N GLN A 234 -21.93 15.63 -0.16
CA GLN A 234 -22.33 16.72 -1.04
C GLN A 234 -21.60 18.05 -0.77
N ARG A 235 -20.98 18.23 0.41
CA ARG A 235 -20.19 19.46 0.68
C ARG A 235 -18.95 19.53 -0.20
N ALA A 236 -18.30 18.40 -0.46
CA ALA A 236 -17.18 18.34 -1.38
C ALA A 236 -17.60 18.77 -2.80
N VAL A 237 -18.73 18.24 -3.28
CA VAL A 237 -19.30 18.60 -4.59
C VAL A 237 -19.69 20.08 -4.65
N ALA A 238 -20.36 20.58 -3.61
CA ALA A 238 -20.80 21.96 -3.51
C ALA A 238 -19.62 22.94 -3.49
N ALA A 239 -18.47 22.57 -2.89
CA ALA A 239 -17.28 23.41 -2.92
C ALA A 239 -16.71 23.58 -4.33
N GLY A 240 -16.93 22.63 -5.25
CA GLY A 240 -16.48 22.77 -6.64
C GLY A 240 -14.95 22.75 -6.85
N ILE A 241 -14.16 22.37 -5.85
CA ILE A 241 -12.70 22.26 -5.95
C ILE A 241 -12.31 20.86 -6.47
N PRO A 242 -11.54 20.76 -7.56
CA PRO A 242 -11.07 19.48 -8.09
C PRO A 242 -10.30 18.63 -7.07
N LEU A 243 -10.57 17.32 -7.07
CA LEU A 243 -9.99 16.32 -6.19
C LEU A 243 -9.08 15.38 -6.97
N MET A 244 -7.80 15.35 -6.62
CA MET A 244 -6.82 14.37 -7.03
C MET A 244 -6.51 13.42 -5.88
N THR A 245 -5.96 12.26 -6.20
CA THR A 245 -5.52 11.29 -5.18
C THR A 245 -4.09 10.87 -5.43
N THR A 246 -3.31 10.68 -4.37
CA THR A 246 -2.06 9.92 -4.49
C THR A 246 -2.38 8.45 -4.78
N TRP A 247 -1.36 7.65 -5.09
CA TRP A 247 -1.55 6.20 -5.26
C TRP A 247 -2.04 5.50 -3.99
N ASN A 248 -1.54 5.89 -2.82
CA ASN A 248 -2.00 5.37 -1.53
C ASN A 248 -3.39 5.87 -1.12
N GLY A 249 -3.84 6.99 -1.70
CA GLY A 249 -5.18 7.54 -1.53
C GLY A 249 -6.14 7.21 -2.67
N ALA A 250 -5.77 6.29 -3.58
CA ALA A 250 -6.45 6.14 -4.86
C ALA A 250 -7.93 5.74 -4.77
N ASP A 251 -8.35 5.13 -3.66
CA ASP A 251 -9.75 4.74 -3.37
C ASP A 251 -10.49 5.72 -2.45
N ARG A 252 -9.88 6.84 -2.07
CA ARG A 252 -10.55 7.86 -1.23
C ARG A 252 -11.57 8.65 -2.03
N VAL A 253 -11.30 8.88 -3.32
CA VAL A 253 -12.19 9.57 -4.25
C VAL A 253 -12.45 8.64 -5.44
N PRO A 254 -13.70 8.19 -5.67
CA PRO A 254 -14.01 7.32 -6.79
C PRO A 254 -13.90 8.06 -8.11
N THR A 255 -13.63 7.34 -9.19
CA THR A 255 -13.38 7.94 -10.50
C THR A 255 -14.63 8.60 -11.10
N GLU A 256 -15.81 8.13 -10.69
CA GLU A 256 -17.12 8.70 -11.04
C GLU A 256 -17.44 10.02 -10.29
N HIS A 257 -16.63 10.41 -9.30
CA HIS A 257 -16.86 11.65 -8.57
C HIS A 257 -16.78 12.85 -9.52
N PRO A 258 -17.74 13.79 -9.50
CA PRO A 258 -17.83 14.88 -10.48
C PRO A 258 -16.64 15.84 -10.46
N LEU A 259 -15.90 15.87 -9.34
CA LEU A 259 -14.69 16.67 -9.17
C LEU A 259 -13.39 15.87 -9.34
N TYR A 260 -13.44 14.60 -9.73
CA TYR A 260 -12.24 13.78 -9.88
C TYR A 260 -11.31 14.36 -10.97
N ALA A 261 -10.05 14.59 -10.61
CA ALA A 261 -9.03 15.19 -11.47
C ALA A 261 -7.81 14.28 -11.68
N GLY A 262 -7.87 13.03 -11.21
CA GLY A 262 -6.89 11.99 -11.52
C GLY A 262 -5.82 11.76 -10.46
N ARG A 263 -4.82 10.95 -10.84
CA ARG A 263 -3.73 10.45 -9.99
C ARG A 263 -2.35 10.86 -10.54
N PRO A 264 -1.79 12.01 -10.11
CA PRO A 264 -0.44 12.40 -10.53
C PRO A 264 0.61 11.50 -9.88
N ASN A 265 1.65 11.12 -10.63
CA ASN A 265 2.80 10.31 -10.18
C ASN A 265 3.87 10.25 -11.30
N THR A 266 5.10 9.82 -11.00
CA THR A 266 6.13 9.47 -12.00
C THR A 266 5.69 8.46 -13.07
N TRP A 267 4.76 7.58 -12.71
CA TRP A 267 4.05 6.68 -13.62
C TRP A 267 2.54 6.95 -13.58
N GLY A 268 2.14 8.17 -13.28
CA GLY A 268 0.76 8.56 -13.07
C GLY A 268 -0.02 8.72 -14.37
N GLN A 269 -1.23 9.25 -14.25
CA GLN A 269 -2.05 9.61 -15.40
C GLN A 269 -1.49 10.88 -16.06
N ARG A 270 -1.32 10.87 -17.39
CA ARG A 270 -0.78 12.03 -18.13
C ARG A 270 -1.56 13.31 -17.84
N ALA A 271 -2.90 13.23 -17.95
CA ALA A 271 -3.79 14.33 -17.64
C ALA A 271 -3.55 14.88 -16.22
N ALA A 272 -3.50 14.01 -15.21
CA ALA A 272 -3.32 14.43 -13.82
C ALA A 272 -1.98 15.14 -13.58
N ASN A 273 -0.89 14.62 -14.17
CA ASN A 273 0.44 15.24 -14.10
C ASN A 273 0.49 16.62 -14.78
N ILE A 274 -0.18 16.78 -15.92
CA ILE A 274 -0.26 18.06 -16.63
C ILE A 274 -1.11 19.06 -15.82
N LEU A 275 -2.22 18.60 -15.22
CA LEU A 275 -3.14 19.44 -14.45
C LEU A 275 -2.53 19.90 -13.13
N VAL A 276 -1.86 19.01 -12.37
CA VAL A 276 -1.24 19.39 -11.08
C VAL A 276 -0.14 20.43 -11.25
N GLN A 277 0.60 20.38 -12.37
CA GLN A 277 1.66 21.35 -12.69
C GLN A 277 1.10 22.72 -13.12
N GLN A 278 -0.19 22.81 -13.44
CA GLN A 278 -0.89 24.03 -13.86
C GLN A 278 -1.73 24.67 -12.75
N ALA A 279 -1.91 23.97 -11.63
CA ALA A 279 -2.59 24.49 -10.47
C ALA A 279 -1.80 25.67 -9.88
N ASP A 280 -2.50 26.75 -9.55
CA ASP A 280 -1.91 27.88 -8.80
C ASP A 280 -1.91 27.64 -7.29
N LEU A 281 -2.63 26.60 -6.84
CA LEU A 281 -2.63 26.11 -5.47
C LEU A 281 -2.81 24.58 -5.44
N VAL A 282 -1.86 23.88 -4.84
CA VAL A 282 -1.98 22.45 -4.50
C VAL A 282 -2.15 22.33 -3.00
N VAL A 283 -3.29 21.80 -2.54
CA VAL A 283 -3.52 21.48 -1.13
C VAL A 283 -3.35 19.98 -0.94
N ALA A 284 -2.17 19.58 -0.51
CA ALA A 284 -1.78 18.19 -0.30
C ALA A 284 -2.11 17.77 1.13
N VAL A 285 -3.02 16.80 1.30
CA VAL A 285 -3.59 16.46 2.60
C VAL A 285 -3.34 14.98 2.93
N GLY A 286 -2.67 14.71 4.05
CA GLY A 286 -2.36 13.35 4.49
C GLY A 286 -1.40 12.64 3.53
N THR A 287 -0.45 13.37 2.96
CA THR A 287 0.52 12.83 2.01
C THR A 287 1.92 13.36 2.28
N ARG A 288 2.88 12.43 2.25
CA ARG A 288 4.30 12.74 2.34
C ARG A 288 4.83 13.53 1.15
N LEU A 289 4.15 13.62 0.00
CA LEU A 289 4.75 14.23 -1.22
C LEU A 289 6.16 13.67 -1.55
N GLY A 290 6.31 12.35 -1.55
CA GLY A 290 7.59 11.70 -1.90
C GLY A 290 7.92 11.79 -3.40
N LEU A 291 9.13 11.39 -3.77
CA LEU A 291 9.66 11.45 -5.15
C LEU A 291 8.78 10.78 -6.21
N GLN A 292 8.03 9.73 -5.86
CA GLN A 292 7.07 9.13 -6.79
C GLN A 292 5.92 10.10 -7.12
N GLN A 293 5.50 10.90 -6.14
CA GLN A 293 4.41 11.86 -6.27
C GLN A 293 4.85 13.14 -6.99
N THR A 294 6.05 13.64 -6.68
CA THR A 294 6.57 14.94 -7.13
C THR A 294 7.46 14.84 -8.37
N GLY A 295 7.98 13.65 -8.67
CA GLY A 295 9.01 13.44 -9.67
C GLY A 295 10.41 13.66 -9.13
N PHE A 296 11.43 13.21 -9.88
CA PHE A 296 12.83 13.43 -9.49
C PHE A 296 13.30 14.87 -9.76
N ALA A 297 12.64 15.61 -10.65
CA ALA A 297 12.78 17.06 -10.82
C ALA A 297 11.79 17.79 -9.91
N TRP A 298 11.83 17.47 -8.62
CA TRP A 298 10.85 17.92 -7.63
C TRP A 298 10.93 19.41 -7.34
N GLU A 299 12.05 20.05 -7.67
CA GLU A 299 12.23 21.49 -7.66
C GLU A 299 11.26 22.18 -8.65
N GLU A 300 10.80 21.43 -9.65
CA GLU A 300 9.81 21.85 -10.64
C GLU A 300 8.40 21.30 -10.32
N PHE A 301 8.11 20.89 -9.09
CA PHE A 301 6.76 20.49 -8.66
C PHE A 301 5.88 21.71 -8.37
N ALA A 302 4.69 21.75 -8.96
CA ALA A 302 3.74 22.86 -8.95
C ALA A 302 4.39 24.22 -9.32
N PRO A 303 5.06 24.35 -10.49
CA PRO A 303 5.97 25.45 -10.78
C PRO A 303 5.29 26.82 -10.88
N VAL A 304 3.99 26.85 -11.15
CA VAL A 304 3.19 28.09 -11.29
C VAL A 304 2.35 28.42 -10.05
N GLY A 305 2.45 27.62 -8.98
CA GLY A 305 1.54 27.68 -7.85
C GLY A 305 2.21 27.58 -6.48
N ARG A 306 1.37 27.69 -5.45
CA ARG A 306 1.72 27.49 -4.04
C ARG A 306 1.36 26.07 -3.60
N VAL A 307 2.13 25.49 -2.68
CA VAL A 307 1.88 24.17 -2.11
C VAL A 307 1.58 24.29 -0.61
N ILE A 308 0.40 23.83 -0.20
CA ILE A 308 0.06 23.59 1.20
C ILE A 308 0.25 22.09 1.45
N GLN A 309 0.98 21.72 2.50
CA GLN A 309 1.13 20.32 2.90
C GLN A 309 0.61 20.14 4.33
N VAL A 310 -0.38 19.27 4.48
CA VAL A 310 -0.89 18.82 5.78
C VAL A 310 -0.39 17.41 6.05
N ASP A 311 0.41 17.27 7.10
CA ASP A 311 0.97 16.00 7.51
C ASP A 311 0.95 15.88 9.04
N ILE A 312 0.80 14.65 9.51
CA ILE A 312 0.80 14.32 10.93
C ILE A 312 2.23 14.30 11.51
N ASP A 313 3.24 14.18 10.64
CA ASP A 313 4.64 14.02 10.99
C ASP A 313 5.45 15.28 10.66
N ALA A 314 5.99 15.92 11.70
CA ALA A 314 6.84 17.10 11.56
C ALA A 314 8.10 16.85 10.71
N ALA A 315 8.62 15.61 10.68
CA ALA A 315 9.77 15.27 9.85
C ALA A 315 9.44 15.31 8.35
N GLU A 316 8.20 14.98 7.95
CA GLU A 316 7.77 15.08 6.56
C GLU A 316 7.65 16.53 6.10
N LEU A 317 7.25 17.43 7.00
CA LEU A 317 7.18 18.87 6.74
C LEU A 317 8.57 19.53 6.68
N ALA A 318 9.56 18.98 7.40
CA ALA A 318 10.91 19.54 7.49
C ALA A 318 11.91 18.98 6.46
N LYS A 319 11.53 17.99 5.65
CA LYS A 319 12.49 17.23 4.81
C LYS A 319 13.08 17.98 3.62
N GLY A 320 12.55 19.16 3.29
CA GLY A 320 13.06 20.01 2.20
C GLY A 320 12.72 19.53 0.79
N HIS A 321 11.67 18.72 0.63
CA HIS A 321 11.22 18.17 -0.65
C HIS A 321 9.70 17.95 -0.62
N PRO A 322 8.91 18.40 -1.61
CA PRO A 322 9.24 19.46 -2.57
C PRO A 322 9.29 20.83 -1.86
N ARG A 323 9.23 21.94 -2.60
CA ARG A 323 8.95 23.26 -2.00
C ARG A 323 7.52 23.24 -1.42
N VAL A 324 7.41 23.62 -0.15
CA VAL A 324 6.12 23.78 0.56
C VAL A 324 6.02 25.21 1.04
N ASP A 325 4.97 25.91 0.64
CA ASP A 325 4.74 27.32 0.96
C ASP A 325 3.98 27.48 2.29
N LEU A 326 3.15 26.50 2.66
CA LEU A 326 2.46 26.44 3.95
C LEU A 326 2.46 25.00 4.51
N PRO A 327 3.43 24.65 5.39
CA PRO A 327 3.42 23.37 6.09
C PRO A 327 2.47 23.43 7.29
N LEU A 328 1.56 22.46 7.41
CA LEU A 328 0.57 22.36 8.47
C LEU A 328 0.73 21.04 9.21
N LEU A 329 1.18 21.10 10.46
CA LEU A 329 1.28 19.94 11.33
C LEU A 329 -0.09 19.64 11.93
N GLY A 330 -0.69 18.52 11.56
CA GLY A 330 -1.95 18.09 12.15
C GLY A 330 -2.63 16.94 11.42
N ASP A 331 -3.71 16.45 12.02
CA ASP A 331 -4.51 15.38 11.48
C ASP A 331 -5.25 15.78 10.20
N ALA A 332 -5.11 14.92 9.19
CA ALA A 332 -5.62 15.18 7.86
C ALA A 332 -7.16 15.11 7.81
N ASP A 333 -7.77 14.22 8.57
CA ASP A 333 -9.23 14.06 8.63
C ASP A 333 -9.89 15.26 9.31
N GLN A 334 -9.34 15.69 10.45
CA GLN A 334 -9.80 16.87 11.18
C GLN A 334 -9.61 18.15 10.35
N PHE A 335 -8.46 18.30 9.68
CA PHE A 335 -8.22 19.42 8.80
C PHE A 335 -9.24 19.48 7.66
N LEU A 336 -9.51 18.37 6.96
CA LEU A 336 -10.53 18.34 5.90
C LEU A 336 -11.93 18.67 6.44
N SER A 337 -12.30 18.10 7.58
CA SER A 337 -13.60 18.38 8.21
C SER A 337 -13.77 19.87 8.53
N SER A 338 -12.74 20.48 9.13
CA SER A 338 -12.70 21.92 9.44
C SER A 338 -12.74 22.79 8.18
N LEU A 339 -11.94 22.42 7.17
CA LEU A 339 -11.83 23.14 5.91
C LEU A 339 -13.16 23.18 5.16
N TYR A 340 -13.83 22.04 5.01
CA TYR A 340 -15.16 21.96 4.39
C TYR A 340 -16.30 22.43 5.31
N GLY A 341 -16.01 22.75 6.57
CA GLY A 341 -16.90 23.48 7.47
C GLY A 341 -16.81 25.00 7.34
N SER A 342 -15.72 25.49 6.73
CA SER A 342 -15.50 26.91 6.46
C SER A 342 -16.14 27.34 5.14
N ASP A 343 -16.33 28.64 4.97
CA ASP A 343 -16.71 29.22 3.69
C ASP A 343 -15.48 29.24 2.76
N LEU A 344 -15.48 28.41 1.72
CA LEU A 344 -14.37 28.34 0.76
C LEU A 344 -14.50 29.39 -0.37
N GLY A 345 -15.58 30.17 -0.41
CA GLY A 345 -15.90 31.11 -1.48
C GLY A 345 -16.86 30.54 -2.52
N ASP A 346 -17.10 31.31 -3.59
CA ASP A 346 -18.05 30.97 -4.66
C ASP A 346 -17.49 29.88 -5.60
N PRO A 347 -18.12 28.68 -5.67
CA PRO A 347 -17.71 27.59 -6.55
C PRO A 347 -17.75 27.95 -8.05
N ALA A 348 -18.52 28.98 -8.44
CA ALA A 348 -18.58 29.44 -9.82
C ALA A 348 -17.21 29.95 -10.32
N ARG A 349 -16.33 30.40 -9.40
CA ARG A 349 -14.98 30.85 -9.74
C ARG A 349 -14.12 29.76 -10.38
N TRP A 350 -14.35 28.51 -10.00
CA TRP A 350 -13.59 27.36 -10.51
C TRP A 350 -14.31 26.64 -11.65
N GLN A 351 -15.40 27.20 -12.20
CA GLN A 351 -16.13 26.59 -13.31
C GLN A 351 -15.24 26.42 -14.54
N THR A 352 -14.55 27.48 -14.98
CA THR A 352 -13.63 27.43 -16.13
C THR A 352 -12.48 26.43 -15.89
N TRP A 353 -11.98 26.35 -14.65
CA TRP A 353 -10.93 25.39 -14.30
C TRP A 353 -11.43 23.94 -14.37
N ARG A 354 -12.65 23.67 -13.88
CA ARG A 354 -13.29 22.34 -13.99
C ARG A 354 -13.56 21.95 -15.44
N GLU A 355 -14.01 22.88 -16.26
CA GLU A 355 -14.21 22.67 -17.70
C GLU A 355 -12.89 22.32 -18.40
N PHE A 356 -11.81 23.03 -18.07
CA PHE A 356 -10.48 22.73 -18.59
C PHE A 356 -9.95 21.36 -18.11
N ILE A 357 -10.14 21.00 -16.84
CA ILE A 357 -9.79 19.66 -16.34
C ILE A 357 -10.55 18.59 -17.12
N ALA A 358 -11.86 18.78 -17.33
CA ALA A 358 -12.66 17.84 -18.09
C ALA A 358 -12.18 17.71 -19.55
N SER A 359 -11.82 18.82 -20.20
CA SER A 359 -11.30 18.79 -21.57
C SER A 359 -9.95 18.08 -21.66
N VAL A 360 -9.01 18.35 -20.75
CA VAL A 360 -7.70 17.68 -20.71
C VAL A 360 -7.85 16.18 -20.46
N ARG A 361 -8.75 15.78 -19.54
CA ARG A 361 -9.03 14.36 -19.29
C ARG A 361 -9.68 13.65 -20.46
N ALA A 362 -10.52 14.35 -21.24
CA ALA A 362 -11.14 13.80 -22.43
C ALA A 362 -10.15 13.68 -23.61
N GLU A 363 -9.22 14.63 -23.72
CA GLU A 363 -8.21 14.66 -24.79
C GLU A 363 -7.08 13.64 -24.57
N LEU A 364 -6.76 13.31 -23.31
CA LEU A 364 -5.64 12.43 -22.96
C LEU A 364 -6.15 11.11 -22.36
N PRO A 365 -6.19 10.02 -23.14
CA PRO A 365 -6.67 8.72 -22.67
C PRO A 365 -5.73 8.10 -21.62
N LEU A 366 -6.26 7.14 -20.86
CA LEU A 366 -5.49 6.38 -19.86
C LEU A 366 -4.53 5.38 -20.52
N ASN A 367 -4.98 4.71 -21.58
CA ASN A 367 -4.13 3.94 -22.47
C ASN A 367 -3.54 4.89 -23.53
N ASP A 368 -2.24 5.17 -23.43
CA ASP A 368 -1.56 6.02 -24.40
C ASP A 368 -1.62 5.39 -25.80
N PRO A 369 -1.93 6.13 -26.87
CA PRO A 369 -2.02 5.56 -28.22
C PRO A 369 -0.71 4.96 -28.75
N GLN A 370 0.43 5.26 -28.13
CA GLN A 370 1.72 4.63 -28.46
C GLN A 370 1.95 3.32 -27.72
N ASN A 371 1.06 2.91 -26.81
CA ASN A 371 1.12 1.57 -26.28
C ASN A 371 0.78 0.55 -27.36
N VAL A 372 1.59 -0.50 -27.47
CA VAL A 372 1.42 -1.59 -28.42
C VAL A 372 1.29 -2.90 -27.66
N THR A 373 0.26 -3.65 -28.02
CA THR A 373 -0.01 -5.01 -27.56
C THR A 373 -0.08 -5.90 -28.80
N ALA A 374 0.77 -6.92 -28.89
CA ALA A 374 0.75 -7.83 -30.04
C ALA A 374 -0.55 -8.69 -30.10
N PRO A 375 -0.98 -9.13 -31.30
CA PRO A 375 -2.12 -10.03 -31.45
C PRO A 375 -1.95 -11.31 -30.61
N GLY A 376 -3.03 -11.78 -29.99
CA GLY A 376 -3.03 -12.96 -29.12
C GLY A 376 -2.68 -12.68 -27.66
N TYR A 377 -2.41 -11.42 -27.30
CA TYR A 377 -2.18 -10.98 -25.92
C TYR A 377 -3.27 -10.02 -25.44
N VAL A 378 -3.40 -9.91 -24.13
CA VAL A 378 -4.36 -9.01 -23.47
C VAL A 378 -3.71 -7.65 -23.27
N ASP A 379 -4.42 -6.59 -23.67
CA ASP A 379 -4.00 -5.22 -23.36
C ASP A 379 -4.14 -4.97 -21.85
N PRO A 380 -3.04 -4.63 -21.14
CA PRO A 380 -3.08 -4.49 -19.69
C PRO A 380 -3.88 -3.27 -19.21
N TYR A 381 -3.99 -2.21 -20.01
CA TYR A 381 -4.75 -1.01 -19.66
C TYR A 381 -6.26 -1.28 -19.76
N GLU A 382 -6.69 -1.93 -20.85
CA GLU A 382 -8.08 -2.36 -21.01
C GLU A 382 -8.47 -3.39 -19.95
N PHE A 383 -7.58 -4.35 -19.66
CA PHE A 383 -7.76 -5.29 -18.56
C PHE A 383 -7.98 -4.58 -17.22
N ALA A 384 -7.12 -3.61 -16.87
CA ALA A 384 -7.24 -2.88 -15.61
C ALA A 384 -8.54 -2.07 -15.52
N MET A 385 -8.95 -1.38 -16.60
CA MET A 385 -10.22 -0.65 -16.62
C MET A 385 -11.42 -1.59 -16.44
N ARG A 386 -11.44 -2.72 -17.17
CA ARG A 386 -12.52 -3.72 -17.10
C ARG A 386 -12.53 -4.47 -15.76
N LEU A 387 -11.38 -4.73 -15.14
CA LEU A 387 -11.29 -5.46 -13.88
C LEU A 387 -12.08 -4.76 -12.77
N ALA A 388 -11.95 -3.44 -12.65
CA ALA A 388 -12.71 -2.66 -11.66
C ALA A 388 -14.22 -2.68 -11.93
N GLU A 389 -14.62 -2.73 -13.20
CA GLU A 389 -16.01 -2.74 -13.63
C GLU A 389 -16.70 -4.08 -13.31
N VAL A 390 -16.06 -5.20 -13.64
CA VAL A 390 -16.61 -6.56 -13.41
C VAL A 390 -16.50 -7.03 -11.96
N ALA A 391 -15.64 -6.40 -11.17
CA ALA A 391 -15.54 -6.66 -9.74
C ALA A 391 -16.87 -6.38 -9.02
N GLN A 392 -17.03 -6.89 -7.79
CA GLN A 392 -18.17 -6.52 -6.96
C GLN A 392 -18.13 -5.03 -6.57
N PRO A 393 -19.29 -4.38 -6.31
CA PRO A 393 -19.36 -2.96 -5.95
C PRO A 393 -18.54 -2.56 -4.73
N ASP A 394 -18.31 -3.48 -3.80
CA ASP A 394 -17.56 -3.28 -2.56
C ASP A 394 -16.21 -4.05 -2.53
N ALA A 395 -15.78 -4.56 -3.69
CA ALA A 395 -14.58 -5.37 -3.83
C ALA A 395 -13.30 -4.66 -3.36
N ILE A 396 -12.32 -5.46 -2.94
CA ILE A 396 -10.97 -5.00 -2.62
C ILE A 396 -10.06 -5.40 -3.77
N LEU A 397 -9.49 -4.41 -4.44
CA LEU A 397 -8.55 -4.58 -5.54
C LEU A 397 -7.13 -4.39 -5.01
N LEU A 398 -6.26 -5.35 -5.32
CA LEU A 398 -4.85 -5.28 -4.99
C LEU A 398 -4.06 -5.34 -6.29
N PRO A 399 -3.61 -4.21 -6.85
CA PRO A 399 -2.45 -4.29 -7.72
C PRO A 399 -1.29 -4.84 -6.88
N GLY A 400 -0.35 -5.57 -7.50
CA GLY A 400 0.83 -6.12 -6.83
C GLY A 400 1.73 -5.05 -6.19
N SER A 401 3.05 -5.20 -6.22
CA SER A 401 3.98 -4.21 -5.62
C SER A 401 4.90 -3.55 -6.64
N SER A 402 5.03 -4.11 -7.83
CA SER A 402 6.03 -3.71 -8.82
C SER A 402 5.65 -4.08 -10.26
N GLY A 403 6.44 -3.59 -11.22
CA GLY A 403 6.30 -3.89 -12.63
C GLY A 403 5.07 -3.27 -13.31
N GLY A 404 4.79 -3.73 -14.54
CA GLY A 404 3.68 -3.28 -15.36
C GLY A 404 2.32 -3.48 -14.70
N SER A 405 2.11 -4.63 -14.04
CA SER A 405 0.87 -4.94 -13.30
C SER A 405 0.52 -3.86 -12.27
N PHE A 406 1.51 -3.41 -11.50
CA PHE A 406 1.34 -2.32 -10.54
C PHE A 406 1.05 -0.99 -11.25
N SER A 407 1.94 -0.56 -12.15
CA SER A 407 1.88 0.77 -12.74
C SER A 407 0.60 0.96 -13.54
N VAL A 408 0.25 -0.02 -14.37
CA VAL A 408 -0.99 0.02 -15.16
C VAL A 408 -2.22 -0.05 -14.25
N GLY A 409 -2.22 -0.91 -13.23
CA GLY A 409 -3.29 -0.94 -12.23
C GLY A 409 -3.54 0.44 -11.62
N MET A 410 -2.48 1.13 -11.18
CA MET A 410 -2.62 2.47 -10.58
C MET A 410 -2.97 3.57 -11.59
N GLN A 411 -2.57 3.43 -12.85
CA GLN A 411 -2.93 4.34 -13.95
C GLN A 411 -4.39 4.20 -14.36
N ALA A 412 -4.86 2.97 -14.53
CA ALA A 412 -6.05 2.66 -15.31
C ALA A 412 -7.25 2.17 -14.49
N LEU A 413 -7.08 1.58 -13.29
CA LEU A 413 -8.22 1.15 -12.47
C LEU A 413 -9.19 2.31 -12.20
N GLN A 414 -10.42 2.18 -12.70
CA GLN A 414 -11.52 3.13 -12.51
C GLN A 414 -12.36 2.67 -11.31
N LEU A 415 -12.06 3.20 -10.11
CA LEU A 415 -12.67 2.73 -8.87
C LEU A 415 -14.06 3.31 -8.67
N ARG A 416 -15.00 2.48 -8.24
CA ARG A 416 -16.33 2.87 -7.74
C ARG A 416 -16.30 3.25 -6.26
N ALA A 417 -17.31 3.98 -5.79
CA ALA A 417 -17.36 4.56 -4.44
C ALA A 417 -17.08 3.59 -3.27
N GLU A 418 -17.53 2.35 -3.39
CA GLU A 418 -17.40 1.35 -2.32
C GLU A 418 -16.22 0.38 -2.49
N GLN A 419 -15.54 0.44 -3.64
CA GLN A 419 -14.35 -0.36 -3.88
C GLN A 419 -13.16 0.19 -3.11
N LYS A 420 -12.30 -0.71 -2.64
CA LYS A 420 -11.06 -0.37 -1.94
C LYS A 420 -9.85 -0.76 -2.76
N ILE A 421 -8.77 -0.02 -2.56
CA ILE A 421 -7.44 -0.40 -3.04
C ILE A 421 -6.48 -0.49 -1.86
N VAL A 422 -5.69 -1.56 -1.82
CA VAL A 422 -4.67 -1.76 -0.79
C VAL A 422 -3.40 -2.25 -1.47
N THR A 423 -2.30 -1.54 -1.26
CA THR A 423 -1.05 -1.81 -1.96
C THR A 423 0.15 -1.20 -1.24
N ASP A 424 1.32 -1.85 -1.34
CA ASP A 424 2.61 -1.37 -0.85
C ASP A 424 3.49 -1.11 -2.07
N LYS A 425 3.86 0.17 -2.22
CA LYS A 425 4.75 0.62 -3.29
C LYS A 425 6.05 1.17 -2.76
N SER A 426 6.10 1.52 -1.47
CA SER A 426 7.21 2.26 -0.90
C SER A 426 8.50 1.43 -0.97
N LEU A 427 8.45 0.17 -0.54
CA LEU A 427 9.59 -0.74 -0.65
C LEU A 427 9.68 -1.37 -2.06
N ALA A 428 8.54 -1.49 -2.75
CA ALA A 428 8.40 -2.09 -4.08
C ALA A 428 8.97 -3.53 -4.16
N SER A 429 8.88 -4.29 -3.06
CA SER A 429 9.37 -5.66 -2.97
C SER A 429 8.43 -6.62 -3.71
N MET A 430 8.96 -7.37 -4.67
CA MET A 430 8.26 -8.48 -5.32
C MET A 430 7.85 -9.55 -4.27
N GLY A 431 6.81 -10.34 -4.56
CA GLY A 431 6.28 -11.36 -3.64
C GLY A 431 5.25 -10.85 -2.63
N TYR A 432 4.92 -9.56 -2.64
CA TYR A 432 3.92 -8.98 -1.72
C TYR A 432 2.49 -9.38 -2.04
N GLY A 433 2.14 -9.51 -3.33
CA GLY A 433 0.76 -9.54 -3.78
C GLY A 433 -0.05 -10.69 -3.18
N LEU A 434 0.38 -11.94 -3.40
CA LEU A 434 -0.35 -13.13 -2.92
C LEU A 434 -0.59 -13.11 -1.40
N SER A 435 0.47 -12.88 -0.62
CA SER A 435 0.36 -12.88 0.84
C SER A 435 -0.50 -11.73 1.36
N GLY A 436 -0.32 -10.53 0.79
CA GLY A 436 -1.14 -9.37 1.14
C GLY A 436 -2.62 -9.58 0.80
N ALA A 437 -2.90 -10.20 -0.34
CA ALA A 437 -4.26 -10.51 -0.76
C ALA A 437 -4.95 -11.56 0.12
N ILE A 438 -4.21 -12.59 0.57
CA ILE A 438 -4.71 -13.54 1.58
C ILE A 438 -5.08 -12.79 2.86
N GLY A 439 -4.18 -11.92 3.35
CA GLY A 439 -4.44 -11.09 4.52
C GLY A 439 -5.69 -10.21 4.39
N ALA A 440 -5.84 -9.54 3.25
CA ALA A 440 -7.00 -8.69 2.97
C ALA A 440 -8.31 -9.49 2.88
N ALA A 441 -8.29 -10.68 2.28
CA ALA A 441 -9.45 -11.56 2.17
C ALA A 441 -9.87 -12.13 3.53
N LEU A 442 -8.92 -12.48 4.39
CA LEU A 442 -9.20 -12.94 5.76
C LEU A 442 -9.76 -11.82 6.66
N ALA A 443 -9.34 -10.56 6.44
CA ALA A 443 -9.91 -9.40 7.11
C ALA A 443 -11.34 -9.07 6.64
N ASN A 444 -11.70 -9.47 5.42
CA ASN A 444 -12.94 -9.12 4.75
C ASN A 444 -13.60 -10.36 4.11
N PRO A 445 -14.01 -11.36 4.91
CA PRO A 445 -14.46 -12.66 4.40
C PRO A 445 -15.71 -12.61 3.51
N GLU A 446 -16.51 -11.55 3.65
CA GLU A 446 -17.73 -11.33 2.87
C GLU A 446 -17.50 -10.57 1.56
N ARG A 447 -16.33 -9.93 1.39
CA ARG A 447 -16.01 -9.17 0.19
C ARG A 447 -15.28 -10.02 -0.83
N GLN A 448 -15.41 -9.65 -2.10
CA GLN A 448 -14.55 -10.17 -3.15
C GLN A 448 -13.18 -9.48 -3.08
N VAL A 449 -12.09 -10.27 -3.08
CA VAL A 449 -10.73 -9.74 -3.17
C VAL A 449 -10.11 -10.17 -4.50
N LEU A 450 -9.57 -9.20 -5.23
CA LEU A 450 -8.96 -9.41 -6.55
C LEU A 450 -7.51 -8.95 -6.52
N LEU A 451 -6.58 -9.87 -6.73
CA LEU A 451 -5.14 -9.59 -6.86
C LEU A 451 -4.77 -9.54 -8.34
N SER A 452 -4.06 -8.49 -8.77
CA SER A 452 -3.43 -8.38 -10.09
C SER A 452 -1.91 -8.26 -9.92
N GLU A 453 -1.18 -9.34 -10.19
CA GLU A 453 0.26 -9.43 -9.96
C GLU A 453 0.99 -9.96 -11.19
N GLY A 454 2.18 -9.43 -11.48
CA GLY A 454 3.03 -9.98 -12.54
C GLY A 454 3.56 -11.36 -12.14
N ASP A 455 3.63 -12.27 -13.10
CA ASP A 455 4.27 -13.59 -13.02
C ASP A 455 5.54 -13.66 -12.15
N GLY A 456 6.51 -12.77 -12.40
CA GLY A 456 7.75 -12.74 -11.63
C GLY A 456 7.58 -12.35 -10.17
N GLY A 457 6.64 -11.44 -9.89
CA GLY A 457 6.32 -11.02 -8.52
C GLY A 457 5.60 -12.13 -7.76
N PHE A 458 4.59 -12.72 -8.41
CA PHE A 458 3.80 -13.83 -7.89
C PHE A 458 4.68 -15.04 -7.56
N ALA A 459 5.69 -15.32 -8.39
CA ALA A 459 6.61 -16.45 -8.20
C ALA A 459 7.42 -16.40 -6.89
N GLN A 460 7.67 -15.21 -6.32
CA GLN A 460 8.54 -15.08 -5.14
C GLN A 460 7.92 -15.63 -3.85
N ASN A 461 6.58 -15.68 -3.78
CA ASN A 461 5.87 -16.25 -2.63
C ASN A 461 4.78 -17.25 -3.04
N LEU A 462 4.97 -17.94 -4.17
CA LEU A 462 4.00 -18.89 -4.73
C LEU A 462 3.62 -20.04 -3.77
N GLN A 463 4.47 -20.32 -2.77
CA GLN A 463 4.21 -21.34 -1.77
C GLN A 463 2.95 -21.05 -0.94
N GLU A 464 2.56 -19.78 -0.83
CA GLU A 464 1.36 -19.37 -0.08
C GLU A 464 0.05 -19.72 -0.81
N LEU A 465 0.12 -20.29 -2.02
CA LEU A 465 -1.02 -21.01 -2.61
C LEU A 465 -1.51 -22.14 -1.68
N GLY A 466 -0.60 -22.74 -0.90
CA GLY A 466 -0.97 -23.71 0.13
C GLY A 466 -1.84 -23.09 1.23
N THR A 467 -1.48 -21.89 1.70
CA THR A 467 -2.26 -21.15 2.70
C THR A 467 -3.59 -20.65 2.11
N LEU A 468 -3.59 -20.19 0.86
CA LEU A 468 -4.82 -19.80 0.16
C LEU A 468 -5.80 -20.99 0.05
N ALA A 469 -5.31 -22.15 -0.40
CA ALA A 469 -6.13 -23.36 -0.51
C ALA A 469 -6.66 -23.82 0.85
N ALA A 470 -5.80 -23.83 1.88
CA ALA A 470 -6.18 -24.26 3.23
C ALA A 470 -7.22 -23.35 3.90
N THR A 471 -7.15 -22.05 3.63
CA THR A 471 -8.11 -21.07 4.19
C THR A 471 -9.38 -20.95 3.38
N GLY A 472 -9.36 -21.29 2.09
CA GLY A 472 -10.49 -21.12 1.19
C GLY A 472 -10.91 -19.64 1.01
N ALA A 473 -9.98 -18.71 1.25
CA ALA A 473 -10.27 -17.28 1.22
C ALA A 473 -10.86 -16.86 -0.14
N ASN A 474 -11.80 -15.90 -0.12
CA ASN A 474 -12.49 -15.41 -1.32
C ASN A 474 -11.59 -14.47 -2.16
N LEU A 475 -10.56 -15.04 -2.76
CA LEU A 475 -9.49 -14.34 -3.45
C LEU A 475 -9.35 -14.87 -4.89
N LYS A 476 -9.51 -13.98 -5.86
CA LYS A 476 -9.21 -14.25 -7.27
C LYS A 476 -7.85 -13.64 -7.61
N VAL A 477 -6.92 -14.47 -8.05
CA VAL A 477 -5.56 -14.06 -8.41
C VAL A 477 -5.42 -14.01 -9.92
N PHE A 478 -5.16 -12.84 -10.46
CA PHE A 478 -4.80 -12.62 -11.85
C PHE A 478 -3.28 -12.52 -11.97
N VAL A 479 -2.67 -13.52 -12.60
CA VAL A 479 -1.23 -13.53 -12.90
C VAL A 479 -1.03 -12.95 -14.30
N LEU A 480 -0.47 -11.75 -14.36
CA LEU A 480 -0.12 -11.08 -15.61
C LEU A 480 1.19 -11.68 -16.12
N ASP A 481 1.05 -12.66 -17.00
CA ASP A 481 2.10 -13.54 -17.49
C ASP A 481 2.74 -12.94 -18.75
N ASN A 482 3.90 -12.31 -18.57
CA ASN A 482 4.72 -11.74 -19.65
C ASN A 482 6.01 -12.56 -19.87
N ASN A 483 6.05 -13.79 -19.35
CA ASN A 483 7.17 -14.70 -19.40
C ASN A 483 8.45 -14.15 -18.73
N GLY A 484 8.31 -13.53 -17.55
CA GLY A 484 9.44 -13.18 -16.67
C GLY A 484 9.47 -11.75 -16.15
N TYR A 485 10.67 -11.18 -16.06
CA TYR A 485 10.93 -9.87 -15.48
C TYR A 485 10.94 -8.79 -16.57
N ALA A 486 9.75 -8.39 -17.05
CA ALA A 486 9.61 -7.35 -18.08
C ALA A 486 10.37 -6.04 -17.79
N SER A 487 10.46 -5.61 -16.53
CA SER A 487 11.23 -4.39 -16.17
C SER A 487 12.73 -4.56 -16.40
N ILE A 488 13.27 -5.75 -16.13
CA ILE A 488 14.68 -6.08 -16.36
C ILE A 488 14.94 -6.22 -17.85
N ARG A 489 14.02 -6.85 -18.59
CA ARG A 489 14.04 -6.88 -20.07
C ARG A 489 14.01 -5.45 -20.63
N MET A 490 13.13 -4.57 -20.18
CA MET A 490 13.12 -3.18 -20.64
C MET A 490 14.45 -2.46 -20.36
N THR A 491 15.03 -2.67 -19.17
CA THR A 491 16.32 -2.06 -18.78
C THR A 491 17.48 -2.56 -19.64
N GLN A 492 17.59 -3.88 -19.84
CA GLN A 492 18.62 -4.49 -20.67
C GLN A 492 18.49 -4.10 -22.15
N ARG A 493 17.25 -3.88 -22.65
CA ARG A 493 17.00 -3.34 -23.99
C ARG A 493 17.57 -1.95 -24.14
N ASN A 494 17.17 -1.07 -23.23
CA ASN A 494 17.32 0.38 -23.40
C ASN A 494 18.74 0.85 -23.09
N TYR A 495 19.45 0.17 -22.19
CA TYR A 495 20.76 0.63 -21.70
C TYR A 495 21.92 -0.31 -22.06
N PHE A 496 21.66 -1.58 -22.40
CA PHE A 496 22.72 -2.59 -22.57
C PHE A 496 22.62 -3.33 -23.92
N GLY A 497 21.98 -2.73 -24.92
CA GLY A 497 21.95 -3.25 -26.30
C GLY A 497 21.24 -4.60 -26.45
N GLY A 498 20.39 -5.00 -25.49
CA GLY A 498 19.68 -6.29 -25.53
C GLY A 498 20.53 -7.49 -25.10
N ALA A 499 21.60 -7.29 -24.32
CA ALA A 499 22.35 -8.38 -23.70
C ALA A 499 21.53 -9.03 -22.56
N TRP A 500 20.59 -9.92 -22.93
CA TRP A 500 19.62 -10.51 -22.01
C TRP A 500 20.26 -11.44 -20.99
N VAL A 501 19.89 -11.31 -19.71
CA VAL A 501 20.29 -12.25 -18.64
C VAL A 501 19.27 -12.28 -17.51
N GLY A 502 18.87 -13.49 -17.10
CA GLY A 502 18.05 -13.73 -15.91
C GLY A 502 16.68 -13.06 -15.90
N CYS A 503 16.15 -12.66 -17.05
CA CYS A 503 14.86 -11.97 -17.17
C CYS A 503 13.73 -12.84 -17.67
N ASP A 504 14.00 -14.05 -18.19
CA ASP A 504 13.01 -15.00 -18.72
C ASP A 504 13.58 -16.42 -18.83
N ALA A 505 12.74 -17.37 -19.26
CA ALA A 505 13.15 -18.76 -19.44
C ALA A 505 14.31 -18.95 -20.43
N GLN A 506 14.38 -18.13 -21.49
CA GLN A 506 15.46 -18.21 -22.49
C GLN A 506 16.81 -17.77 -21.90
N THR A 507 16.77 -16.95 -20.85
CA THR A 507 17.94 -16.41 -20.15
C THR A 507 18.19 -17.04 -18.78
N GLY A 508 17.54 -18.18 -18.51
CA GLY A 508 17.78 -19.03 -17.34
C GLY A 508 16.89 -18.79 -16.13
N LEU A 509 15.86 -17.92 -16.21
CA LEU A 509 14.87 -17.75 -15.15
C LEU A 509 13.82 -18.87 -15.22
N GLY A 510 13.72 -19.69 -14.17
CA GLY A 510 12.71 -20.74 -14.07
C GLY A 510 11.40 -20.23 -13.46
N LEU A 511 10.30 -20.31 -14.22
CA LEU A 511 8.93 -20.13 -13.72
C LEU A 511 8.14 -21.43 -13.90
N PRO A 512 7.20 -21.75 -13.01
CA PRO A 512 6.40 -22.97 -13.12
C PRO A 512 5.34 -22.86 -14.22
N ASP A 513 4.79 -24.00 -14.64
CA ASP A 513 3.51 -24.00 -15.33
C ASP A 513 2.40 -23.65 -14.31
N TRP A 514 1.72 -22.53 -14.56
CA TRP A 514 0.70 -22.00 -13.65
C TRP A 514 -0.51 -22.91 -13.48
N GLU A 515 -0.90 -23.66 -14.51
CA GLU A 515 -2.04 -24.58 -14.44
C GLU A 515 -1.68 -25.80 -13.61
N ILE A 516 -0.51 -26.40 -13.86
CA ILE A 516 -0.01 -27.53 -13.08
C ILE A 516 0.15 -27.11 -11.62
N LEU A 517 0.68 -25.92 -11.37
CA LEU A 517 0.81 -25.37 -10.01
C LEU A 517 -0.55 -25.20 -9.32
N ALA A 518 -1.53 -24.59 -9.98
CA ALA A 518 -2.88 -24.43 -9.42
C ALA A 518 -3.52 -25.79 -9.09
N ARG A 519 -3.41 -26.76 -10.01
CA ARG A 519 -3.90 -28.13 -9.80
C ARG A 519 -3.20 -28.82 -8.64
N ALA A 520 -1.91 -28.58 -8.42
CA ALA A 520 -1.16 -29.16 -7.29
C ALA A 520 -1.71 -28.70 -5.92
N TYR A 521 -2.27 -27.50 -5.84
CA TYR A 521 -2.93 -26.97 -4.65
C TYR A 521 -4.46 -27.12 -4.64
N GLY A 522 -5.04 -27.73 -5.68
CA GLY A 522 -6.49 -27.89 -5.82
C GLY A 522 -7.25 -26.57 -6.03
N ILE A 523 -6.58 -25.55 -6.56
CA ILE A 523 -7.18 -24.23 -6.82
C ILE A 523 -7.78 -24.20 -8.24
N PRO A 524 -9.04 -23.76 -8.41
CA PRO A 524 -9.63 -23.53 -9.72
C PRO A 524 -8.76 -22.64 -10.62
N PHE A 525 -8.60 -23.04 -11.87
CA PHE A 525 -7.71 -22.40 -12.82
C PHE A 525 -8.46 -21.94 -14.08
N ALA A 526 -8.11 -20.77 -14.59
CA ALA A 526 -8.50 -20.31 -15.92
C ALA A 526 -7.35 -19.57 -16.61
N ARG A 527 -7.40 -19.50 -17.94
CA ARG A 527 -6.55 -18.61 -18.75
C ARG A 527 -7.45 -17.66 -19.52
N LEU A 528 -7.13 -16.37 -19.48
CA LEU A 528 -7.85 -15.35 -20.21
C LEU A 528 -7.60 -15.51 -21.70
N ASP A 529 -8.66 -15.40 -22.48
CA ASP A 529 -8.59 -15.32 -23.93
C ASP A 529 -8.45 -13.84 -24.35
N SER A 530 -7.58 -13.55 -25.31
CA SER A 530 -7.27 -12.17 -25.69
C SER A 530 -8.41 -11.45 -26.40
N GLU A 531 -9.33 -12.19 -27.04
CA GLU A 531 -10.44 -11.60 -27.79
C GLU A 531 -11.66 -11.35 -26.90
N THR A 532 -11.98 -12.31 -26.03
CA THR A 532 -13.15 -12.25 -25.13
C THR A 532 -12.86 -11.63 -23.77
N GLY A 533 -11.59 -11.60 -23.35
CA GLY A 533 -11.15 -10.91 -22.15
C GLY A 533 -11.87 -11.35 -20.87
N LEU A 534 -12.36 -10.37 -20.11
CA LEU A 534 -13.11 -10.59 -18.87
C LEU A 534 -14.58 -11.01 -19.08
N ASP A 535 -15.07 -10.98 -20.32
CA ASP A 535 -16.48 -11.20 -20.65
C ASP A 535 -16.83 -12.67 -20.94
N ALA A 536 -15.83 -13.56 -20.97
CA ALA A 536 -16.05 -14.99 -21.14
C ALA A 536 -16.93 -15.56 -20.00
N THR A 537 -18.04 -16.22 -20.34
CA THR A 537 -18.99 -16.77 -19.35
C THR A 537 -18.34 -17.65 -18.28
N PRO A 538 -17.43 -18.60 -18.60
CA PRO A 538 -16.79 -19.43 -17.57
C PRO A 538 -15.94 -18.61 -16.59
N LEU A 539 -15.37 -17.50 -17.05
CA LEU A 539 -14.61 -16.60 -16.18
C LEU A 539 -15.54 -15.79 -15.27
N GLN A 540 -16.66 -15.29 -15.80
CA GLN A 540 -17.66 -14.60 -14.98
C GLN A 540 -18.23 -15.51 -13.88
N GLU A 541 -18.50 -16.78 -14.20
CA GLU A 541 -18.89 -17.80 -13.23
C GLU A 541 -17.80 -17.96 -12.15
N LEU A 542 -16.53 -18.12 -12.56
CA LEU A 542 -15.39 -18.26 -11.64
C LEU A 542 -15.19 -17.03 -10.72
N LEU A 543 -15.44 -15.82 -11.23
CA LEU A 543 -15.35 -14.58 -10.46
C LEU A 543 -16.49 -14.45 -9.45
N ASN A 544 -17.69 -14.94 -9.78
CA ASN A 544 -18.88 -14.91 -8.92
C ASN A 544 -18.89 -16.03 -7.88
N ASP A 545 -18.25 -17.16 -8.16
CA ASP A 545 -18.10 -18.25 -7.20
C ASP A 545 -17.31 -17.81 -5.97
N ARG A 546 -17.71 -18.25 -4.78
CA ARG A 546 -16.93 -18.02 -3.56
C ARG A 546 -15.68 -18.90 -3.53
N GLY A 547 -14.59 -18.34 -3.01
CA GLY A 547 -13.34 -19.07 -2.74
C GLY A 547 -12.22 -18.73 -3.73
N PRO A 548 -11.09 -19.44 -3.67
CA PRO A 548 -9.90 -19.07 -4.41
C PRO A 548 -10.01 -19.40 -5.90
N ALA A 549 -9.34 -18.61 -6.74
CA ALA A 549 -9.11 -18.96 -8.15
C ALA A 549 -7.79 -18.36 -8.64
N LEU A 550 -7.12 -19.06 -9.57
CA LEU A 550 -5.94 -18.57 -10.29
C LEU A 550 -6.30 -18.36 -11.77
N VAL A 551 -6.14 -17.13 -12.26
CA VAL A 551 -6.43 -16.74 -13.63
C VAL A 551 -5.15 -16.22 -14.26
N VAL A 552 -4.67 -16.86 -15.33
CA VAL A 552 -3.52 -16.38 -16.08
C VAL A 552 -3.98 -15.40 -17.15
N VAL A 553 -3.39 -14.21 -17.16
CA VAL A 553 -3.63 -13.16 -18.15
C VAL A 553 -2.39 -13.10 -19.06
N PRO A 554 -2.46 -13.55 -20.32
CA PRO A 554 -1.31 -13.51 -21.22
C PRO A 554 -1.00 -12.06 -21.60
N ILE A 555 0.16 -11.56 -21.19
CA ILE A 555 0.65 -10.22 -21.50
C ILE A 555 1.79 -10.33 -22.51
N ASP A 556 1.82 -9.40 -23.46
CA ASP A 556 2.90 -9.33 -24.45
C ASP A 556 4.26 -9.14 -23.74
N PRO A 557 5.26 -10.02 -23.92
CA PRO A 557 6.61 -9.84 -23.37
C PRO A 557 7.29 -8.54 -23.81
N ASP A 558 6.88 -7.98 -24.94
CA ASP A 558 7.35 -6.72 -25.50
C ASP A 558 6.42 -5.53 -25.23
N GLN A 559 5.38 -5.73 -24.40
CA GLN A 559 4.42 -4.70 -24.00
C GLN A 559 5.10 -3.39 -23.63
N THR A 560 4.66 -2.31 -24.25
CA THR A 560 5.07 -0.95 -23.87
C THR A 560 4.16 -0.43 -22.77
N TYR A 561 4.74 0.38 -21.88
CA TYR A 561 4.04 0.99 -20.75
C TYR A 561 4.27 2.51 -20.75
N TYR A 562 3.28 3.22 -21.28
CA TYR A 562 3.22 4.68 -21.37
C TYR A 562 1.88 5.20 -20.84
N PRO A 563 1.85 6.42 -20.30
CA PRO A 563 2.95 7.38 -20.19
C PRO A 563 3.89 7.10 -19.00
N LYS A 564 5.13 7.61 -19.05
CA LYS A 564 6.05 7.60 -17.90
C LYS A 564 7.00 8.80 -17.90
N ILE A 565 7.49 9.20 -16.74
CA ILE A 565 8.60 10.15 -16.65
C ILE A 565 9.88 9.48 -17.12
N SER A 566 10.65 10.20 -17.94
CA SER A 566 11.95 9.79 -18.43
C SER A 566 13.07 10.65 -17.84
N SER A 567 14.27 10.07 -17.83
CA SER A 567 15.50 10.74 -17.43
C SER A 567 16.52 10.57 -18.54
N ALA A 568 17.32 11.61 -18.78
CA ALA A 568 18.34 11.64 -19.82
C ALA A 568 19.73 11.91 -19.22
N VAL A 569 20.72 11.19 -19.73
CA VAL A 569 22.14 11.45 -19.46
C VAL A 569 22.51 12.77 -20.14
N GLN A 570 23.04 13.71 -19.35
CA GLN A 570 23.54 14.99 -19.83
C GLN A 570 24.96 14.82 -20.40
N ALA A 571 25.45 15.84 -21.11
CA ALA A 571 26.78 15.81 -21.72
C ALA A 571 27.93 15.62 -20.71
N ASP A 572 27.72 15.96 -19.44
CA ASP A 572 28.67 15.79 -18.33
C ASP A 572 28.54 14.43 -17.61
N GLY A 573 27.64 13.56 -18.07
CA GLY A 573 27.37 12.25 -17.47
C GLY A 573 26.38 12.26 -16.31
N SER A 574 25.91 13.43 -15.87
CA SER A 574 24.82 13.52 -14.87
C SER A 574 23.48 13.09 -15.46
N MET A 575 22.52 12.71 -14.62
CA MET A 575 21.15 12.36 -15.03
C MET A 575 20.20 13.49 -14.69
N LYS A 576 19.44 13.98 -15.67
CA LYS A 576 18.34 14.93 -15.44
C LYS A 576 17.01 14.24 -15.75
N SER A 577 16.06 14.36 -14.82
CA SER A 577 14.71 13.85 -15.01
C SER A 577 13.79 14.95 -15.53
N ASN A 578 12.79 14.56 -16.31
CA ASN A 578 11.76 15.49 -16.75
C ASN A 578 10.83 15.90 -15.60
N PRO A 579 10.29 17.13 -15.61
CA PRO A 579 9.21 17.52 -14.71
C PRO A 579 7.94 16.73 -15.01
N LEU A 580 7.01 16.62 -14.04
CA LEU A 580 5.84 15.73 -14.14
C LEU A 580 5.00 15.91 -15.41
N HIS A 581 4.82 17.14 -15.89
CA HIS A 581 4.01 17.43 -17.08
C HIS A 581 4.67 16.99 -18.40
N ARG A 582 5.95 16.61 -18.39
CA ARG A 582 6.71 16.14 -19.56
C ARG A 582 6.94 14.63 -19.49
N MET A 583 5.90 13.88 -19.81
CA MET A 583 5.95 12.43 -19.85
C MET A 583 6.34 11.94 -21.24
N SER A 584 7.02 10.80 -21.31
CA SER A 584 7.26 10.07 -22.55
C SER A 584 6.10 9.11 -22.83
N PRO A 585 5.71 8.95 -24.11
CA PRO A 585 6.20 9.69 -25.27
C PRO A 585 5.70 11.14 -25.31
N ASP A 586 6.37 12.02 -26.06
CA ASP A 586 5.95 13.42 -26.19
C ASP A 586 4.56 13.53 -26.85
N LEU A 587 3.81 14.56 -26.49
CA LEU A 587 2.53 14.87 -27.13
C LEU A 587 2.74 15.50 -28.52
N PRO A 588 1.79 15.32 -29.45
CA PRO A 588 1.72 16.19 -30.63
C PRO A 588 1.67 17.66 -30.22
N ALA A 589 2.38 18.53 -30.93
CA ALA A 589 2.56 19.94 -30.53
C ALA A 589 1.23 20.70 -30.37
N ASP A 590 0.24 20.39 -31.19
CA ASP A 590 -1.10 21.01 -31.12
C ASP A 590 -1.88 20.55 -29.88
N VAL A 591 -1.74 19.27 -29.50
CA VAL A 591 -2.32 18.73 -28.26
C VAL A 591 -1.62 19.35 -27.05
N GLU A 592 -0.28 19.38 -27.06
CA GLU A 592 0.51 19.98 -25.99
C GLU A 592 0.11 21.44 -25.74
N GLU A 593 -0.04 22.24 -26.81
CA GLU A 593 -0.47 23.64 -26.71
C GLU A 593 -1.84 23.79 -26.04
N ARG A 594 -2.81 22.91 -26.37
CA ARG A 594 -4.16 22.94 -25.79
C ARG A 594 -4.19 22.50 -24.33
N VAL A 595 -3.38 21.52 -23.94
CA VAL A 595 -3.45 20.96 -22.58
C VAL A 595 -2.50 21.64 -21.58
N THR A 596 -1.63 22.56 -22.02
CA THR A 596 -0.62 23.23 -21.17
C THR A 596 -0.77 24.75 -21.06
N VAL A 597 -1.95 25.28 -21.37
CA VAL A 597 -2.22 26.74 -21.48
C VAL A 597 -1.85 27.55 -20.22
N HIS A 598 -1.90 26.95 -19.04
CA HIS A 598 -1.62 27.63 -17.77
C HIS A 598 -0.17 27.48 -17.29
N LEU A 599 0.68 26.67 -17.94
CA LEU A 599 2.10 26.53 -17.55
C LEU A 599 2.92 27.79 -17.82
N ARG A 600 2.50 28.64 -18.76
CA ARG A 600 3.20 29.89 -19.13
C ARG A 600 2.78 31.09 -18.26
N ALA A 601 1.76 30.93 -17.42
CA ALA A 601 1.25 31.95 -16.52
C ALA A 601 1.89 31.80 -15.13
N ALA A 602 3.16 32.16 -14.99
CA ALA A 602 3.81 32.20 -13.68
C ALA A 602 3.13 33.26 -12.80
N VAL A 603 2.60 32.86 -11.63
CA VAL A 603 2.22 33.80 -10.58
C VAL A 603 3.50 34.47 -10.07
N PRO A 604 3.55 35.82 -9.94
CA PRO A 604 4.72 36.50 -9.39
C PRO A 604 5.05 35.92 -8.00
N GLN A 605 6.25 35.37 -7.84
CA GLN A 605 6.75 34.97 -6.52
C GLN A 605 7.06 36.23 -5.73
N GLY A 606 6.26 36.49 -4.69
CA GLY A 606 6.45 37.59 -3.74
C GLY A 606 7.43 37.24 -2.64
#